data_AF-A0A935RY67-F1
#
_entry.id   AF-A0A935RY67-F1
#
_cell.length_a   1.000
_cell.length_b   1.000
_cell.length_c   1.000
_cell.angle_alpha   90.00
_cell.angle_beta   90.00
_cell.angle_gamma   90.00
#
_symmetry.space_group_name_H-M   'P 1'
#
loop_
_entity.id
_entity.type
_entity.pdbx_description
1 polymer ?
#
loop_
_entity_poly.entity_id
_entity_poly.type
_entity_poly.pdbx_seq_one_letter_code
_entity_poly.pdbx_strand_id
1 'polypeptide(L)'
;MQLSNLNFSNFKNWKNFNTELTKINLFFGQNSSGKSSIIQLILLLKQTIENKDEKVVLYFGDDKSYVNLGNFDEVLNKNVKEKVLSIGMSMNFIQDYTFKIQISKNKSEIVELQTFLAEGDEISIFTQKEPKEKKYSISIKNIESNEITDNFLTFDINHFYKIAYPGLINKDGIVTLDQIEAVKEIYKRIKGIEDSIEFLFSKMIYIGPLRENPKREYKWTATRHSHFGVRGENTFDALITSIKVNEKYFSPYFKTEGSLAEIVCKWLIEFGMADDFRIEPISDMKQLFQVNVKTKGATNWVDICDVGFGVSQILPIIALCYYAPQGSIIIIEQPEIHLHPKVQSGLGDLLIDAAVSRNIQFIIESHSEHLLTRIQRRIAEEKIDDKDVKINFCNLIDGESVLEELEVDDFGEIINWPENFFGDEMEEIYQMQNAILKRKLKLAQAETDGEKLS
;
A
#
# COMPACT_ATOMS: atom_id res chain seq x y z
N MET A 1 -3.53 -12.67 8.01
CA MET A 1 -3.75 -12.66 6.57
C MET A 1 -2.88 -11.57 6.00
N GLN A 2 -2.02 -11.91 5.06
CA GLN A 2 -1.06 -10.99 4.43
C GLN A 2 -1.12 -11.22 2.92
N LEU A 3 -0.86 -10.17 2.16
CA LEU A 3 -0.67 -10.29 0.71
C LEU A 3 0.76 -10.82 0.50
N SER A 4 0.92 -11.98 -0.14
CA SER A 4 2.22 -12.64 -0.32
C SER A 4 2.80 -12.48 -1.72
N ASN A 5 1.95 -12.24 -2.72
CA ASN A 5 2.41 -11.92 -4.08
C ASN A 5 1.47 -10.89 -4.72
N LEU A 6 2.05 -9.98 -5.49
CA LEU A 6 1.33 -9.13 -6.43
C LEU A 6 1.98 -9.25 -7.82
N ASN A 7 1.17 -9.58 -8.81
CA ASN A 7 1.56 -9.53 -10.22
C ASN A 7 0.49 -8.83 -11.06
N PHE A 8 0.90 -8.20 -12.16
CA PHE A 8 -0.02 -7.66 -13.14
C PHE A 8 0.66 -7.44 -14.49
N SER A 9 -0.14 -7.30 -15.54
CA SER A 9 0.34 -7.02 -16.89
C SER A 9 -0.52 -5.96 -17.56
N ASN A 10 0.10 -5.15 -18.41
CA ASN A 10 -0.55 -4.13 -19.23
C ASN A 10 -1.24 -3.01 -18.41
N PHE A 11 -0.50 -2.40 -17.49
CA PHE A 11 -0.99 -1.32 -16.64
C PHE A 11 -0.02 -0.14 -16.63
N LYS A 12 -0.45 1.00 -17.18
CA LYS A 12 0.35 2.23 -17.32
C LYS A 12 1.71 1.94 -17.97
N ASN A 13 2.82 2.31 -17.36
CA ASN A 13 4.15 2.05 -17.92
C ASN A 13 4.59 0.59 -17.74
N TRP A 14 3.86 -0.23 -16.98
CA TRP A 14 4.21 -1.63 -16.74
C TRP A 14 3.66 -2.52 -17.84
N LYS A 15 4.56 -3.21 -18.54
CA LYS A 15 4.19 -4.32 -19.42
C LYS A 15 3.86 -5.56 -18.60
N ASN A 16 4.74 -5.90 -17.67
CA ASN A 16 4.57 -6.94 -16.66
C ASN A 16 5.17 -6.46 -15.33
N PHE A 17 4.56 -6.88 -14.23
CA PHE A 17 5.03 -6.69 -12.86
C PHE A 17 4.79 -7.98 -12.09
N ASN A 18 5.74 -8.37 -11.25
CA ASN A 18 5.60 -9.49 -10.34
C ASN A 18 6.55 -9.27 -9.16
N THR A 19 6.04 -9.38 -7.93
CA THR A 19 6.86 -9.33 -6.72
C THR A 19 6.22 -10.14 -5.62
N GLU A 20 7.05 -10.80 -4.83
CA GLU A 20 6.66 -11.36 -3.55
C GLU A 20 6.68 -10.27 -2.49
N LEU A 21 5.76 -10.36 -1.53
CA LEU A 21 5.59 -9.36 -0.49
C LEU A 21 5.82 -9.98 0.89
N THR A 22 6.60 -9.29 1.70
CA THR A 22 6.97 -9.66 3.07
C THR A 22 6.30 -8.70 4.07
N LYS A 23 6.78 -8.59 5.31
CA LYS A 23 6.21 -7.67 6.30
C LYS A 23 6.47 -6.21 5.96
N ILE A 24 7.64 -5.86 5.42
CA ILE A 24 7.98 -4.48 5.04
C ILE A 24 8.44 -4.47 3.59
N ASN A 25 7.65 -3.86 2.71
CA ASN A 25 7.93 -3.79 1.27
C ASN A 25 8.20 -2.34 0.89
N LEU A 26 9.43 -2.07 0.45
CA LEU A 26 9.91 -0.74 0.07
C LEU A 26 10.08 -0.67 -1.45
N PHE A 27 9.46 0.31 -2.07
CA PHE A 27 9.62 0.63 -3.50
C PHE A 27 10.35 1.96 -3.65
N PHE A 28 11.60 1.88 -4.11
CA PHE A 28 12.47 3.01 -4.44
C PHE A 28 12.57 3.21 -5.96
N GLY A 29 13.12 4.32 -6.43
CA GLY A 29 13.27 4.60 -7.86
C GLY A 29 13.10 6.07 -8.23
N GLN A 30 13.46 6.40 -9.46
CA GLN A 30 13.31 7.77 -9.99
C GLN A 30 11.84 8.18 -10.16
N ASN A 31 11.57 9.49 -10.26
CA ASN A 31 10.23 9.98 -10.54
C ASN A 31 9.71 9.40 -11.87
N SER A 32 8.41 9.09 -11.92
CA SER A 32 7.76 8.49 -13.08
C SER A 32 8.22 7.07 -13.46
N SER A 33 8.99 6.38 -12.60
CA SER A 33 9.42 5.00 -12.84
C SER A 33 8.33 3.93 -12.62
N GLY A 34 7.14 4.32 -12.18
CA GLY A 34 5.99 3.42 -12.03
C GLY A 34 5.66 2.98 -10.60
N LYS A 35 6.39 3.44 -9.58
CA LYS A 35 6.11 3.17 -8.15
C LYS A 35 4.67 3.45 -7.75
N SER A 36 4.20 4.68 -7.96
CA SER A 36 2.82 5.06 -7.62
C SER A 36 1.79 4.29 -8.45
N SER A 37 2.16 3.74 -9.61
CA SER A 37 1.24 2.89 -10.39
C SER A 37 0.98 1.55 -9.68
N ILE A 38 1.95 1.00 -8.96
CA ILE A 38 1.77 -0.22 -8.15
C ILE A 38 0.71 0.05 -7.08
N ILE A 39 0.85 1.15 -6.34
CA ILE A 39 -0.11 1.55 -5.29
C ILE A 39 -1.48 1.85 -5.90
N GLN A 40 -1.52 2.59 -7.00
CA GLN A 40 -2.77 2.92 -7.71
C GLN A 40 -3.54 1.69 -8.18
N LEU A 41 -2.87 0.60 -8.58
CA LEU A 41 -3.54 -0.65 -8.93
C LEU A 41 -4.22 -1.28 -7.71
N ILE A 42 -3.53 -1.33 -6.57
CA ILE A 42 -4.09 -1.86 -5.32
C ILE A 42 -5.29 -1.01 -4.88
N LEU A 43 -5.19 0.32 -4.98
CA LEU A 43 -6.26 1.24 -4.64
C LEU A 43 -7.46 1.13 -5.59
N LEU A 44 -7.21 0.91 -6.89
CA LEU A 44 -8.25 0.63 -7.89
C LEU A 44 -9.06 -0.61 -7.50
N LEU A 45 -8.39 -1.69 -7.08
CA LEU A 45 -9.06 -2.90 -6.61
C LEU A 45 -9.82 -2.65 -5.30
N LYS A 46 -9.20 -1.96 -4.34
CA LYS A 46 -9.84 -1.61 -3.07
C LYS A 46 -11.13 -0.83 -3.27
N GLN A 47 -11.11 0.25 -4.06
CA GLN A 47 -12.31 1.05 -4.31
C GLN A 47 -13.35 0.33 -5.17
N THR A 48 -12.94 -0.64 -5.98
CA THR A 48 -13.88 -1.49 -6.74
C THR A 48 -14.62 -2.43 -5.78
N ILE A 49 -13.90 -3.09 -4.87
CA ILE A 49 -14.48 -4.00 -3.87
C ILE A 49 -15.35 -3.24 -2.86
N GLU A 50 -14.97 -2.02 -2.49
CA GLU A 50 -15.79 -1.17 -1.61
C GLU A 50 -16.99 -0.53 -2.32
N ASN A 51 -17.07 -0.62 -3.66
CA ASN A 51 -18.18 -0.07 -4.41
C ASN A 51 -19.44 -0.92 -4.21
N LYS A 52 -20.56 -0.26 -3.91
CA LYS A 52 -21.86 -0.94 -3.69
C LYS A 52 -22.58 -1.31 -4.98
N ASP A 53 -22.18 -0.77 -6.12
CA ASP A 53 -22.77 -1.09 -7.42
C ASP A 53 -22.06 -2.31 -8.04
N GLU A 54 -22.64 -3.49 -7.79
CA GLU A 54 -22.21 -4.78 -8.34
C GLU A 54 -22.15 -4.81 -9.89
N LYS A 55 -22.71 -3.80 -10.59
CA LYS A 55 -22.63 -3.72 -12.06
C LYS A 55 -21.28 -3.22 -12.56
N VAL A 56 -20.48 -2.61 -11.69
CA VAL A 56 -19.19 -2.01 -12.02
C VAL A 56 -18.11 -3.08 -11.91
N VAL A 57 -17.50 -3.44 -13.05
CA VAL A 57 -16.40 -4.43 -13.10
C VAL A 57 -15.12 -3.87 -12.47
N LEU A 58 -14.76 -2.64 -12.85
CA LEU A 58 -13.68 -1.86 -12.24
C LEU A 58 -14.15 -0.43 -12.06
N TYR A 59 -14.04 0.06 -10.84
CA TYR A 59 -14.39 1.43 -10.52
C TYR A 59 -13.16 2.31 -10.66
N PHE A 60 -12.99 3.00 -11.79
CA PHE A 60 -11.83 3.87 -12.06
C PHE A 60 -11.80 5.16 -11.23
N GLY A 61 -12.86 5.42 -10.48
CA GLY A 61 -12.93 6.46 -9.46
C GLY A 61 -13.47 7.80 -9.94
N ASP A 62 -13.60 8.69 -8.96
CA ASP A 62 -14.03 10.07 -9.06
C ASP A 62 -13.27 10.94 -8.03
N ASP A 63 -13.69 12.20 -7.84
CA ASP A 63 -13.02 13.15 -6.94
C ASP A 63 -13.02 12.74 -5.46
N LYS A 64 -13.81 11.72 -5.07
CA LYS A 64 -13.90 11.21 -3.69
C LYS A 64 -13.26 9.84 -3.51
N SER A 65 -12.79 9.24 -4.60
CA SER A 65 -12.17 7.91 -4.61
C SER A 65 -10.70 7.98 -4.16
N TYR A 66 -10.11 6.84 -3.79
CA TYR A 66 -8.68 6.79 -3.46
C TYR A 66 -7.82 7.20 -4.65
N VAL A 67 -8.23 6.75 -5.85
CA VAL A 67 -7.61 7.10 -7.12
C VAL A 67 -8.68 7.41 -8.16
N ASN A 68 -8.39 8.39 -9.01
CA ASN A 68 -9.13 8.65 -10.24
C ASN A 68 -8.21 8.38 -11.43
N LEU A 69 -8.47 7.29 -12.13
CA LEU A 69 -7.64 6.77 -13.22
C LEU A 69 -8.29 6.94 -14.60
N GLY A 70 -9.37 7.72 -14.69
CA GLY A 70 -10.07 7.97 -15.94
C GLY A 70 -10.87 6.76 -16.40
N ASN A 71 -10.44 6.11 -17.48
CA ASN A 71 -11.14 4.96 -18.07
C ASN A 71 -10.18 3.79 -18.38
N PHE A 72 -10.77 2.65 -18.74
CA PHE A 72 -10.02 1.43 -19.04
C PHE A 72 -8.91 1.63 -20.07
N ASP A 73 -9.13 2.40 -21.15
CA ASP A 73 -8.11 2.58 -22.18
C ASP A 73 -6.94 3.46 -21.71
N GLU A 74 -7.18 4.37 -20.75
CA GLU A 74 -6.16 5.26 -20.19
C GLU A 74 -5.21 4.56 -19.22
N VAL A 75 -5.68 3.50 -18.56
CA VAL A 75 -4.85 2.72 -17.62
C VAL A 75 -4.01 1.66 -18.31
N LEU A 76 -4.26 1.32 -19.58
CA LEU A 76 -3.50 0.31 -20.28
C LEU A 76 -2.11 0.82 -20.69
N ASN A 77 -1.19 -0.12 -20.86
CA ASN A 77 0.12 0.18 -21.38
C ASN A 77 0.04 0.51 -22.87
N LYS A 78 0.54 1.70 -23.24
CA LYS A 78 0.47 2.22 -24.62
C LYS A 78 1.32 1.43 -25.62
N ASN A 79 2.29 0.65 -25.14
CA ASN A 79 3.15 -0.19 -25.96
C ASN A 79 2.55 -1.59 -26.20
N VAL A 80 1.47 -1.96 -25.50
CA VAL A 80 0.79 -3.24 -25.65
C VAL A 80 -0.45 -3.07 -26.55
N LYS A 81 -0.51 -3.83 -27.65
CA LYS A 81 -1.63 -3.75 -28.61
C LYS A 81 -2.92 -4.37 -28.08
N GLU A 82 -2.79 -5.41 -27.28
CA GLU A 82 -3.92 -6.12 -26.70
C GLU A 82 -4.56 -5.29 -25.59
N LYS A 83 -5.89 -5.21 -25.58
CA LYS A 83 -6.65 -4.47 -24.57
C LYS A 83 -7.05 -5.38 -23.42
N VAL A 84 -6.05 -5.97 -22.78
CA VAL A 84 -6.21 -6.94 -21.69
C VAL A 84 -5.34 -6.53 -20.51
N LEU A 85 -5.97 -6.17 -19.40
CA LEU A 85 -5.35 -5.95 -18.11
C LEU A 85 -5.42 -7.27 -17.32
N SER A 86 -4.29 -7.79 -16.85
CA SER A 86 -4.29 -8.95 -15.95
C SER A 86 -3.71 -8.54 -14.60
N ILE A 87 -4.30 -9.02 -13.53
CA ILE A 87 -3.90 -8.77 -12.14
C ILE A 87 -3.95 -10.11 -11.40
N GLY A 88 -2.88 -10.49 -10.73
CA GLY A 88 -2.82 -11.65 -9.87
C GLY A 88 -2.36 -11.24 -8.48
N MET A 89 -2.96 -11.86 -7.47
CA MET A 89 -2.64 -11.63 -6.08
C MET A 89 -2.69 -12.97 -5.34
N SER A 90 -1.69 -13.21 -4.51
CA SER A 90 -1.65 -14.38 -3.62
C SER A 90 -1.70 -13.90 -2.18
N MET A 91 -2.38 -14.66 -1.34
CA MET A 91 -2.60 -14.33 0.06
C MET A 91 -2.40 -15.56 0.94
N ASN A 92 -1.73 -15.36 2.08
CA ASN A 92 -1.50 -16.44 3.03
C ASN A 92 -2.70 -16.52 3.98
N PHE A 93 -3.48 -17.61 3.84
CA PHE A 93 -4.55 -17.99 4.77
C PHE A 93 -4.21 -19.35 5.40
N ILE A 94 -5.15 -19.98 6.13
CA ILE A 94 -5.00 -21.36 6.62
C ILE A 94 -4.68 -22.34 5.46
N GLN A 95 -4.98 -21.94 4.23
CA GLN A 95 -4.54 -22.51 2.95
C GLN A 95 -4.05 -21.37 2.05
N ASP A 96 -3.05 -21.62 1.21
CA ASP A 96 -2.57 -20.61 0.27
C ASP A 96 -3.57 -20.45 -0.90
N TYR A 97 -4.20 -19.27 -0.97
CA TYR A 97 -5.09 -18.92 -2.07
C TYR A 97 -4.38 -17.95 -3.01
N THR A 98 -4.44 -18.25 -4.30
CA THR A 98 -4.08 -17.33 -5.37
C THR A 98 -5.32 -16.97 -6.15
N PHE A 99 -5.58 -15.68 -6.31
CA PHE A 99 -6.65 -15.20 -7.17
C PHE A 99 -6.06 -14.36 -8.30
N LYS A 100 -6.60 -14.54 -9.49
CA LYS A 100 -6.18 -13.84 -10.69
C LYS A 100 -7.41 -13.27 -11.39
N ILE A 101 -7.39 -11.97 -11.62
CA ILE A 101 -8.41 -11.22 -12.33
C ILE A 101 -7.82 -10.81 -13.67
N GLN A 102 -8.45 -11.20 -14.77
CA GLN A 102 -8.10 -10.79 -16.12
C GLN A 102 -9.28 -10.06 -16.73
N ILE A 103 -9.05 -8.82 -17.15
CA ILE A 103 -10.08 -7.92 -17.66
C ILE A 103 -9.70 -7.54 -19.07
N SER A 104 -10.60 -7.79 -20.01
CA SER A 104 -10.41 -7.52 -21.43
C SER A 104 -11.51 -6.63 -21.99
N LYS A 105 -11.19 -5.81 -22.99
CA LYS A 105 -12.20 -4.97 -23.66
C LYS A 105 -12.46 -5.45 -25.09
N ASN A 106 -13.68 -5.89 -25.39
CA ASN A 106 -14.11 -6.32 -26.73
C ASN A 106 -15.26 -5.46 -27.25
N LYS A 107 -15.15 -4.87 -28.45
CA LYS A 107 -16.22 -4.12 -29.17
C LYS A 107 -17.08 -3.18 -28.30
N SER A 108 -16.47 -2.50 -27.32
CA SER A 108 -17.07 -1.55 -26.34
C SER A 108 -17.51 -2.14 -24.99
N GLU A 109 -17.29 -3.43 -24.75
CA GLU A 109 -17.65 -4.12 -23.50
C GLU A 109 -16.40 -4.57 -22.74
N ILE A 110 -16.45 -4.43 -21.41
CA ILE A 110 -15.43 -4.95 -20.51
C ILE A 110 -15.89 -6.33 -20.06
N VAL A 111 -15.09 -7.34 -20.39
CA VAL A 111 -15.27 -8.75 -20.01
C VAL A 111 -14.27 -9.06 -18.90
N GLU A 112 -14.76 -9.63 -17.80
CA GLU A 112 -13.95 -10.05 -16.66
C GLU A 112 -13.81 -11.57 -16.65
N LEU A 113 -12.63 -12.04 -16.26
CA LEU A 113 -12.30 -13.43 -16.04
C LEU A 113 -11.64 -13.51 -14.68
N GLN A 114 -12.20 -14.30 -13.76
CA GLN A 114 -11.64 -14.50 -12.43
C GLN A 114 -11.22 -15.95 -12.28
N THR A 115 -9.94 -16.20 -12.06
CA THR A 115 -9.41 -17.52 -11.76
C THR A 115 -8.99 -17.59 -10.30
N PHE A 116 -9.47 -18.61 -9.60
CA PHE A 116 -9.11 -18.90 -8.22
C PHE A 116 -8.35 -20.22 -8.16
N LEU A 117 -7.20 -20.20 -7.50
CA LEU A 117 -6.34 -21.35 -7.27
C LEU A 117 -6.24 -21.55 -5.75
N ALA A 118 -6.66 -22.71 -5.27
CA ALA A 118 -6.41 -23.18 -3.91
C ALA A 118 -5.52 -24.43 -4.00
N GLU A 119 -4.65 -24.69 -3.02
CA GLU A 119 -3.75 -25.85 -3.02
C GLU A 119 -4.45 -27.15 -3.51
N GLY A 120 -4.12 -27.58 -4.75
CA GLY A 120 -4.64 -28.80 -5.40
C GLY A 120 -5.81 -28.61 -6.38
N ASP A 121 -6.58 -27.52 -6.30
CA ASP A 121 -7.78 -27.27 -7.11
C ASP A 121 -7.69 -25.93 -7.87
N GLU A 122 -7.78 -25.96 -9.20
CA GLU A 122 -8.01 -24.76 -10.02
C GLU A 122 -9.51 -24.56 -10.27
N ILE A 123 -10.05 -23.46 -9.77
CA ILE A 123 -11.41 -23.01 -10.05
C ILE A 123 -11.32 -21.76 -10.92
N SER A 124 -11.38 -21.94 -12.23
CA SER A 124 -11.59 -20.82 -13.14
C SER A 124 -13.07 -20.43 -13.19
N ILE A 125 -13.37 -19.13 -13.16
CA ILE A 125 -14.72 -18.58 -13.23
C ILE A 125 -14.75 -17.52 -14.32
N PHE A 126 -15.52 -17.76 -15.39
CA PHE A 126 -15.63 -16.81 -16.49
C PHE A 126 -16.86 -15.93 -16.28
N THR A 127 -16.66 -14.61 -16.19
CA THR A 127 -17.77 -13.66 -16.04
C THR A 127 -17.89 -12.82 -17.31
N GLN A 128 -18.48 -13.41 -18.35
CA GLN A 128 -18.81 -12.66 -19.56
C GLN A 128 -20.07 -11.84 -19.37
N LYS A 129 -20.00 -10.52 -19.48
CA LYS A 129 -21.19 -9.66 -19.44
C LYS A 129 -21.72 -9.45 -20.85
N GLU A 130 -22.74 -10.21 -21.27
CA GLU A 130 -23.44 -9.96 -22.54
C GLU A 130 -24.48 -8.82 -22.42
N PRO A 131 -24.62 -7.96 -23.44
CA PRO A 131 -25.42 -6.72 -23.36
C PRO A 131 -26.94 -6.92 -23.39
N LYS A 132 -27.43 -8.10 -23.79
CA LYS A 132 -28.87 -8.37 -23.95
C LYS A 132 -29.44 -9.31 -22.90
N GLU A 133 -28.62 -10.19 -22.36
CA GLU A 133 -28.98 -11.12 -21.29
C GLU A 133 -27.78 -11.15 -20.35
N LYS A 134 -27.97 -10.83 -19.06
CA LYS A 134 -26.91 -10.74 -18.05
C LYS A 134 -26.35 -12.14 -17.73
N LYS A 135 -25.70 -12.79 -18.68
CA LYS A 135 -25.34 -14.21 -18.67
C LYS A 135 -23.90 -14.45 -18.22
N TYR A 136 -23.69 -14.81 -16.96
CA TYR A 136 -22.36 -15.17 -16.42
C TYR A 136 -22.10 -16.65 -16.58
N SER A 137 -20.99 -17.10 -17.18
CA SER A 137 -20.71 -18.52 -17.43
C SER A 137 -19.56 -19.09 -16.58
N ILE A 138 -19.83 -19.83 -15.51
CA ILE A 138 -18.75 -20.48 -14.73
C ILE A 138 -18.27 -21.74 -15.45
N SER A 139 -16.96 -22.00 -15.53
CA SER A 139 -16.41 -23.28 -16.02
C SER A 139 -15.21 -23.73 -15.19
N ILE A 140 -15.32 -24.86 -14.51
CA ILE A 140 -14.36 -25.33 -13.51
C ILE A 140 -13.39 -26.30 -14.16
N LYS A 141 -12.10 -26.15 -13.90
CA LYS A 141 -11.06 -27.01 -14.47
C LYS A 141 -10.24 -27.65 -13.36
N ASN A 142 -10.57 -28.90 -13.00
CA ASN A 142 -9.76 -29.61 -12.00
C ASN A 142 -8.42 -30.06 -12.62
N ILE A 143 -7.31 -29.79 -11.94
CA ILE A 143 -5.95 -30.11 -12.41
C ILE A 143 -5.65 -31.62 -12.29
N GLU A 144 -6.23 -32.33 -11.32
CA GLU A 144 -5.91 -33.76 -11.11
C GLU A 144 -6.37 -34.65 -12.27
N SER A 145 -7.41 -34.26 -13.02
CA SER A 145 -7.92 -35.06 -14.15
C SER A 145 -7.52 -34.54 -15.53
N ASN A 146 -6.98 -33.33 -15.66
CA ASN A 146 -6.78 -32.65 -16.96
C ASN A 146 -8.05 -32.60 -17.85
N GLU A 147 -9.20 -32.97 -17.30
CA GLU A 147 -10.50 -32.96 -17.96
C GLU A 147 -11.16 -31.61 -17.70
N ILE A 148 -11.36 -30.84 -18.76
CA ILE A 148 -12.28 -29.71 -18.73
C ILE A 148 -13.67 -30.32 -18.66
N THR A 149 -14.32 -30.24 -17.50
CA THR A 149 -15.77 -30.45 -17.45
C THR A 149 -16.41 -29.14 -17.89
N ASP A 150 -16.84 -29.09 -19.15
CA ASP A 150 -17.61 -27.97 -19.73
C ASP A 150 -19.01 -27.88 -19.07
N ASN A 151 -19.05 -27.57 -17.78
CA ASN A 151 -20.26 -27.27 -17.06
C ASN A 151 -20.46 -25.77 -17.06
N PHE A 152 -20.94 -25.22 -18.18
CA PHE A 152 -21.32 -23.81 -18.25
C PHE A 152 -22.50 -23.55 -17.31
N LEU A 153 -22.26 -22.92 -16.16
CA LEU A 153 -23.35 -22.38 -15.34
C LEU A 153 -23.63 -20.96 -15.80
N THR A 154 -24.73 -20.74 -16.53
CA THR A 154 -25.15 -19.40 -16.95
C THR A 154 -26.16 -18.79 -15.98
N PHE A 155 -25.75 -17.79 -15.20
CA PHE A 155 -26.66 -17.10 -14.27
C PHE A 155 -27.29 -15.87 -14.92
N ASP A 156 -28.59 -15.64 -14.74
CA ASP A 156 -29.29 -14.38 -15.05
C ASP A 156 -29.74 -13.71 -13.74
N ILE A 157 -29.22 -12.52 -13.46
CA ILE A 157 -29.38 -11.82 -12.16
C ILE A 157 -30.80 -11.27 -11.92
N ASN A 158 -31.75 -11.42 -12.84
CA ASN A 158 -33.09 -10.84 -12.61
C ASN A 158 -34.00 -11.66 -11.66
N HIS A 159 -33.62 -12.85 -11.20
CA HIS A 159 -34.37 -13.61 -10.20
C HIS A 159 -33.44 -14.40 -9.26
N PHE A 160 -33.29 -13.92 -8.02
CA PHE A 160 -32.52 -14.55 -6.92
C PHE A 160 -33.05 -15.94 -6.46
N TYR A 161 -33.85 -16.64 -7.28
CA TYR A 161 -34.43 -17.96 -6.97
C TYR A 161 -34.47 -18.96 -8.15
N LYS A 162 -33.83 -18.68 -9.28
CA LYS A 162 -33.74 -19.67 -10.38
C LYS A 162 -32.32 -19.76 -10.91
N ILE A 163 -31.58 -20.72 -10.37
CA ILE A 163 -30.38 -21.24 -11.02
C ILE A 163 -30.84 -21.91 -12.32
N ALA A 164 -30.56 -21.28 -13.46
CA ALA A 164 -30.64 -21.93 -14.76
C ALA A 164 -29.30 -22.64 -14.99
N TYR A 165 -29.36 -23.95 -15.19
CA TYR A 165 -28.19 -24.82 -15.39
C TYR A 165 -28.07 -25.21 -16.89
N PRO A 166 -27.29 -24.52 -17.73
CA PRO A 166 -27.02 -25.00 -19.08
C PRO A 166 -25.74 -25.83 -19.13
N GLY A 167 -25.82 -27.08 -18.66
CA GLY A 167 -24.73 -28.05 -18.83
C GLY A 167 -24.93 -29.38 -18.10
N LEU A 168 -25.71 -29.38 -17.01
CA LEU A 168 -25.96 -30.58 -16.19
C LEU A 168 -27.24 -31.35 -16.59
N ILE A 169 -27.84 -31.02 -17.72
CA ILE A 169 -29.02 -31.73 -18.22
C ILE A 169 -28.51 -32.89 -19.07
N ASN A 170 -28.49 -34.10 -18.48
CA ASN A 170 -28.52 -35.32 -19.27
C ASN A 170 -29.66 -35.21 -20.30
N LYS A 171 -29.55 -35.88 -21.46
CA LYS A 171 -30.58 -35.88 -22.53
C LYS A 171 -32.03 -36.08 -22.04
N ASP A 172 -32.21 -36.62 -20.82
CA ASP A 172 -33.47 -36.92 -20.15
C ASP A 172 -33.96 -35.89 -19.11
N GLY A 173 -33.27 -34.75 -18.89
CA GLY A 173 -33.80 -33.69 -18.02
C GLY A 173 -33.58 -33.88 -16.51
N ILE A 174 -32.91 -34.95 -16.07
CA ILE A 174 -32.76 -35.30 -14.64
C ILE A 174 -31.40 -34.82 -14.11
N VAL A 175 -31.43 -33.98 -13.09
CA VAL A 175 -30.27 -33.60 -12.27
C VAL A 175 -30.25 -34.49 -11.03
N THR A 176 -29.10 -35.10 -10.74
CA THR A 176 -28.93 -35.97 -9.56
C THR A 176 -28.71 -35.14 -8.28
N LEU A 177 -29.01 -35.71 -7.11
CA LEU A 177 -28.73 -35.06 -5.81
C LEU A 177 -27.23 -34.77 -5.64
N ASP A 178 -26.38 -35.71 -6.06
CA ASP A 178 -24.92 -35.57 -6.01
C ASP A 178 -24.43 -34.37 -6.84
N GLN A 179 -25.02 -34.12 -8.00
CA GLN A 179 -24.71 -32.93 -8.83
C GLN A 179 -25.13 -31.62 -8.15
N ILE A 180 -26.27 -31.61 -7.46
CA ILE A 180 -26.73 -30.43 -6.70
C ILE A 180 -25.81 -30.17 -5.51
N GLU A 181 -25.37 -31.23 -4.81
CA GLU A 181 -24.43 -31.12 -3.69
C GLU A 181 -23.07 -30.61 -4.15
N ALA A 182 -22.54 -31.12 -5.27
CA ALA A 182 -21.29 -30.63 -5.85
C ALA A 182 -21.37 -29.13 -6.19
N VAL A 183 -22.45 -28.66 -6.83
CA VAL A 183 -22.62 -27.22 -7.16
C VAL A 183 -22.75 -26.36 -5.90
N LYS A 184 -23.46 -26.83 -4.87
CA LYS A 184 -23.53 -26.12 -3.59
C LYS A 184 -22.17 -26.00 -2.92
N GLU A 185 -21.36 -27.06 -2.99
CA GLU A 185 -20.01 -27.06 -2.44
C GLU A 185 -19.11 -26.06 -3.17
N ILE A 186 -19.14 -26.06 -4.50
CA ILE A 186 -18.43 -25.08 -5.34
C ILE A 186 -18.87 -23.66 -4.98
N TYR A 187 -20.18 -23.38 -4.94
CA TYR A 187 -20.69 -22.05 -4.58
C TYR A 187 -20.21 -21.60 -3.20
N LYS A 188 -20.24 -22.50 -2.21
CA LYS A 188 -19.74 -22.20 -0.87
C LYS A 188 -18.25 -21.88 -0.87
N ARG A 189 -17.44 -22.60 -1.65
CA ARG A 189 -16.00 -22.32 -1.82
C ARG A 189 -15.78 -20.95 -2.46
N ILE A 190 -16.48 -20.63 -3.55
CA ILE A 190 -16.41 -19.33 -4.23
C ILE A 190 -16.76 -18.21 -3.25
N LYS A 191 -17.89 -18.34 -2.53
CA LYS A 191 -18.31 -17.33 -1.57
C LYS A 191 -17.29 -17.13 -0.44
N GLY A 192 -16.69 -18.21 0.04
CA GLY A 192 -15.62 -18.14 1.03
C GLY A 192 -14.38 -17.39 0.52
N ILE A 193 -14.06 -17.51 -0.78
CA ILE A 193 -12.95 -16.78 -1.40
C ILE A 193 -13.30 -15.30 -1.57
N GLU A 194 -14.50 -14.98 -2.06
CA GLU A 194 -15.00 -13.59 -2.14
C GLU A 194 -14.94 -12.90 -0.77
N ASP A 195 -15.48 -13.55 0.27
CA ASP A 195 -15.48 -13.01 1.64
C ASP A 195 -14.05 -12.82 2.16
N SER A 196 -13.10 -13.68 1.76
CA SER A 196 -11.69 -13.55 2.11
C SER A 196 -11.02 -12.37 1.40
N ILE A 197 -11.33 -12.15 0.13
CA ILE A 197 -10.86 -10.99 -0.63
C ILE A 197 -11.43 -9.70 -0.03
N GLU A 198 -12.74 -9.64 0.20
CA GLU A 198 -13.38 -8.50 0.88
C GLU A 198 -12.74 -8.23 2.25
N PHE A 199 -12.49 -9.28 3.03
CA PHE A 199 -11.82 -9.17 4.32
C PHE A 199 -10.40 -8.61 4.18
N LEU A 200 -9.60 -9.09 3.23
CA LEU A 200 -8.25 -8.59 2.96
C LEU A 200 -8.25 -7.09 2.65
N PHE A 201 -9.09 -6.66 1.71
CA PHE A 201 -9.17 -5.25 1.31
C PHE A 201 -9.76 -4.35 2.41
N SER A 202 -10.65 -4.88 3.25
CA SER A 202 -11.15 -4.17 4.45
C SER A 202 -10.04 -3.90 5.48
N LYS A 203 -8.96 -4.69 5.47
CA LYS A 203 -7.79 -4.55 6.34
C LYS A 203 -6.71 -3.64 5.75
N MET A 204 -6.79 -3.32 4.46
CA MET A 204 -5.89 -2.39 3.81
C MET A 204 -6.24 -0.94 4.17
N ILE A 205 -5.29 -0.23 4.74
CA ILE A 205 -5.41 1.20 5.08
C ILE A 205 -4.37 1.97 4.29
N TYR A 206 -4.82 3.00 3.57
CA TYR A 206 -3.98 3.81 2.72
C TYR A 206 -3.82 5.23 3.27
N ILE A 207 -2.59 5.75 3.18
CA ILE A 207 -2.29 7.16 3.40
C ILE A 207 -1.39 7.68 2.27
N GLY A 208 -1.87 8.72 1.59
CA GLY A 208 -1.20 9.34 0.46
C GLY A 208 -0.08 10.30 0.87
N PRO A 209 0.63 10.91 -0.09
CA PRO A 209 1.87 11.66 0.15
C PRO A 209 1.66 13.02 0.83
N LEU A 210 0.46 13.60 0.74
CA LEU A 210 0.12 14.89 1.34
C LEU A 210 -0.77 14.68 2.55
N ARG A 211 -0.35 15.16 3.72
CA ARG A 211 -1.15 15.04 4.95
C ARG A 211 -2.02 16.28 5.20
N GLU A 212 -3.12 16.08 5.91
CA GLU A 212 -4.07 17.13 6.26
C GLU A 212 -3.39 18.22 7.12
N ASN A 213 -3.68 19.48 6.83
CA ASN A 213 -3.14 20.59 7.60
C ASN A 213 -3.67 20.58 9.04
N PRO A 214 -2.84 20.94 10.04
CA PRO A 214 -3.30 21.05 11.41
C PRO A 214 -4.37 22.15 11.52
N LYS A 215 -5.37 21.91 12.37
CA LYS A 215 -6.46 22.83 12.73
C LYS A 215 -6.29 23.26 14.18
N ARG A 216 -6.70 24.49 14.50
CA ARG A 216 -6.67 25.01 15.89
C ARG A 216 -7.62 24.23 16.81
N GLU A 217 -8.69 23.69 16.24
CA GLU A 217 -9.70 22.95 16.97
C GLU A 217 -10.10 21.68 16.22
N TYR A 218 -10.22 20.58 16.97
CA TYR A 218 -10.67 19.28 16.48
C TYR A 218 -11.95 18.88 17.18
N LYS A 219 -12.95 18.50 16.37
CA LYS A 219 -14.22 17.99 16.87
C LYS A 219 -14.15 16.47 16.98
N TRP A 220 -14.42 15.95 18.18
CA TRP A 220 -14.58 14.51 18.40
C TRP A 220 -15.97 14.06 17.95
N THR A 221 -16.03 13.06 17.08
CA THR A 221 -17.29 12.50 16.55
C THR A 221 -17.77 11.26 17.30
N ALA A 222 -17.00 10.76 18.28
CA ALA A 222 -17.30 9.56 19.06
C ALA A 222 -17.52 8.30 18.21
N THR A 223 -16.92 8.26 17.01
CA THR A 223 -17.01 7.15 16.07
C THR A 223 -15.63 6.53 15.89
N ARG A 224 -15.51 5.22 16.09
CA ARG A 224 -14.27 4.51 15.75
C ARG A 224 -14.16 4.45 14.22
N HIS A 225 -13.39 5.34 13.63
CA HIS A 225 -13.11 5.29 12.20
C HIS A 225 -12.24 4.08 11.89
N SER A 226 -12.70 3.22 10.98
CA SER A 226 -11.88 2.14 10.41
C SER A 226 -10.84 2.66 9.42
N HIS A 227 -10.98 3.92 8.98
CA HIS A 227 -10.12 4.57 7.99
C HIS A 227 -9.56 5.89 8.54
N PHE A 228 -8.26 6.10 8.35
CA PHE A 228 -7.60 7.37 8.70
C PHE A 228 -7.89 8.48 7.70
N GLY A 229 -8.47 8.10 6.55
CA GLY A 229 -8.62 8.96 5.39
C GLY A 229 -7.31 9.10 4.62
N VAL A 230 -7.41 9.53 3.36
CA VAL A 230 -6.26 9.53 2.43
C VAL A 230 -5.15 10.47 2.91
N ARG A 231 -5.50 11.52 3.66
CA ARG A 231 -4.56 12.52 4.17
C ARG A 231 -4.34 12.41 5.67
N GLY A 232 -4.89 11.37 6.32
CA GLY A 232 -4.87 11.25 7.77
C GLY A 232 -5.84 12.20 8.48
N GLU A 233 -6.89 12.68 7.82
CA GLU A 233 -7.85 13.64 8.37
C GLU A 233 -8.54 13.15 9.66
N ASN A 234 -8.66 11.84 9.87
CA ASN A 234 -9.28 11.24 11.05
C ASN A 234 -8.29 10.95 12.19
N THR A 235 -7.02 11.32 12.04
CA THR A 235 -5.95 11.02 13.01
C THR A 235 -6.28 11.53 14.42
N PHE A 236 -6.77 12.77 14.54
CA PHE A 236 -7.06 13.36 15.84
C PHE A 236 -8.30 12.74 16.49
N ASP A 237 -9.30 12.36 15.70
CA ASP A 237 -10.45 11.64 16.22
C ASP A 237 -10.05 10.26 16.76
N ALA A 238 -9.12 9.57 16.08
CA ALA A 238 -8.54 8.31 16.56
C ALA A 238 -7.76 8.50 17.87
N LEU A 239 -6.93 9.54 17.97
CA LEU A 239 -6.20 9.89 19.20
C LEU A 239 -7.15 10.16 20.36
N ILE A 240 -8.15 11.04 20.16
CA ILE A 240 -9.13 11.38 21.21
C ILE A 240 -9.94 10.14 21.60
N THR A 241 -10.40 9.36 20.63
CA THR A 241 -11.16 8.13 20.87
C THR A 241 -10.34 7.15 21.71
N SER A 242 -9.07 6.89 21.36
CA SER A 242 -8.20 5.98 22.11
C SER A 242 -8.04 6.38 23.59
N ILE A 243 -7.95 7.69 23.87
CA ILE A 243 -7.89 8.23 25.24
C ILE A 243 -9.22 7.97 25.96
N LYS A 244 -10.36 8.21 25.29
CA LYS A 244 -11.69 8.05 25.87
C LYS A 244 -12.03 6.61 26.19
N VAL A 245 -11.61 5.66 25.33
CA VAL A 245 -11.82 4.23 25.56
C VAL A 245 -10.71 3.58 26.40
N ASN A 246 -9.69 4.35 26.80
CA ASN A 246 -8.53 3.89 27.56
C ASN A 246 -7.83 2.67 26.91
N GLU A 247 -7.73 2.68 25.58
CA GLU A 247 -6.99 1.67 24.83
C GLU A 247 -5.50 1.78 25.11
N LYS A 248 -4.84 0.62 25.17
CA LYS A 248 -3.42 0.52 25.45
C LYS A 248 -2.69 -0.17 24.30
N TYR A 249 -1.48 0.32 24.05
CA TYR A 249 -0.64 0.00 22.92
C TYR A 249 0.77 -0.26 23.44
N PHE A 250 1.30 -1.44 23.14
CA PHE A 250 2.65 -1.84 23.50
C PHE A 250 3.63 -1.53 22.36
N SER A 251 4.79 -0.96 22.72
CA SER A 251 5.92 -0.76 21.80
C SER A 251 7.13 -1.56 22.28
N PRO A 252 7.56 -2.58 21.52
CA PRO A 252 8.81 -3.30 21.74
C PRO A 252 10.06 -2.41 21.81
N TYR A 253 10.12 -1.37 20.98
CA TYR A 253 11.24 -0.41 20.88
C TYR A 253 11.44 0.31 22.21
N PHE A 254 10.36 0.86 22.78
CA PHE A 254 10.39 1.53 24.09
C PHE A 254 10.26 0.56 25.28
N LYS A 255 9.89 -0.70 25.04
CA LYS A 255 9.58 -1.72 26.06
C LYS A 255 8.52 -1.25 27.06
N THR A 256 7.50 -0.56 26.55
CA THR A 256 6.46 0.05 27.39
C THR A 256 5.10 0.00 26.71
N GLU A 257 4.07 -0.01 27.54
CA GLU A 257 2.68 0.14 27.13
C GLU A 257 2.14 1.52 27.52
N GLY A 258 1.27 2.08 26.70
CA GLY A 258 0.62 3.37 26.96
C GLY A 258 -0.62 3.58 26.09
N SER A 259 -1.37 4.63 26.36
CA SER A 259 -2.36 5.15 25.42
C SER A 259 -1.72 5.56 24.10
N LEU A 260 -2.52 5.68 23.05
CA LEU A 260 -2.00 6.08 21.73
C LEU A 260 -1.28 7.44 21.80
N ALA A 261 -1.83 8.40 22.55
CA ALA A 261 -1.21 9.71 22.72
C ALA A 261 0.14 9.64 23.47
N GLU A 262 0.28 8.75 24.46
CA GLU A 262 1.55 8.51 25.15
C GLU A 262 2.58 7.87 24.21
N ILE A 263 2.18 6.91 23.36
CA ILE A 263 3.07 6.31 22.37
C ILE A 263 3.47 7.32 21.28
N VAL A 264 2.53 8.13 20.80
CA VAL A 264 2.82 9.23 19.85
C VAL A 264 3.80 10.22 20.46
N CYS A 265 3.60 10.62 21.73
CA CYS A 265 4.52 11.50 22.43
C CYS A 265 5.95 10.93 22.47
N LYS A 266 6.10 9.63 22.81
CA LYS A 266 7.41 8.97 22.83
C LYS A 266 8.11 8.98 21.48
N TRP A 267 7.39 8.71 20.39
CA TRP A 267 7.96 8.78 19.04
C TRP A 267 8.35 10.20 18.64
N LEU A 268 7.53 11.20 18.96
CA LEU A 268 7.87 12.60 18.69
C LEU A 268 9.14 13.03 19.43
N ILE A 269 9.34 12.56 20.66
CA ILE A 269 10.56 12.78 21.45
C ILE A 269 11.76 12.06 20.82
N GLU A 270 11.59 10.79 20.45
CA GLU A 270 12.65 9.99 19.80
C GLU A 270 13.12 10.61 18.48
N PHE A 271 12.16 11.09 17.67
CA PHE A 271 12.43 11.82 16.43
C PHE A 271 13.08 13.19 16.68
N GLY A 272 13.07 13.68 17.93
CA GLY A 272 13.61 14.98 18.32
C GLY A 272 12.73 16.15 17.84
N MET A 273 11.43 15.90 17.67
CA MET A 273 10.45 16.85 17.16
C MET A 273 9.70 17.59 18.27
N ALA A 274 9.58 16.98 19.45
CA ALA A 274 8.96 17.57 20.62
C ALA A 274 9.64 17.06 21.91
N ASP A 275 9.54 17.82 23.00
CA ASP A 275 9.86 17.35 24.36
C ASP A 275 8.61 16.81 25.06
N ASP A 276 7.40 17.20 24.60
CA ASP A 276 6.13 16.77 25.15
C ASP A 276 4.98 16.98 24.15
N PHE A 277 3.90 16.21 24.27
CA PHE A 277 2.73 16.22 23.39
C PHE A 277 1.45 15.97 24.21
N ARG A 278 0.44 16.81 24.04
CA ARG A 278 -0.86 16.63 24.71
C ARG A 278 -2.04 17.03 23.85
N ILE A 279 -3.18 16.40 24.17
CA ILE A 279 -4.48 16.70 23.59
C ILE A 279 -5.40 17.07 24.74
N GLU A 280 -6.00 18.27 24.68
CA GLU A 280 -6.79 18.83 25.79
C GLU A 280 -8.15 19.33 25.29
N PRO A 281 -9.23 19.17 26.07
CA PRO A 281 -10.51 19.75 25.72
C PRO A 281 -10.44 21.28 25.83
N ILE A 282 -11.03 21.98 24.85
CA ILE A 282 -11.09 23.45 24.80
C ILE A 282 -12.21 23.99 25.71
N SER A 283 -13.29 23.23 25.87
CA SER A 283 -14.45 23.64 26.65
C SER A 283 -15.04 22.51 27.49
N ASP A 284 -15.86 22.89 28.47
CA ASP A 284 -16.60 21.97 29.33
C ASP A 284 -17.53 21.02 28.55
N MET A 285 -17.92 21.40 27.32
CA MET A 285 -18.72 20.56 26.43
C MET A 285 -17.96 19.33 25.90
N LYS A 286 -16.65 19.17 26.21
CA LYS A 286 -15.81 17.97 25.99
C LYS A 286 -15.81 17.36 24.58
N GLN A 287 -16.29 18.09 23.57
CA GLN A 287 -16.31 17.67 22.17
C GLN A 287 -15.28 18.38 21.30
N LEU A 288 -14.77 19.53 21.74
CA LEU A 288 -13.72 20.28 21.03
C LEU A 288 -12.40 20.12 21.77
N PHE A 289 -11.35 19.83 21.02
CA PHE A 289 -10.01 19.57 21.51
C PHE A 289 -8.98 20.42 20.79
N GLN A 290 -7.94 20.81 21.50
CA GLN A 290 -6.74 21.44 20.97
C GLN A 290 -5.56 20.48 21.14
N VAL A 291 -4.58 20.62 20.26
CA VAL A 291 -3.39 19.78 20.25
C VAL A 291 -2.19 20.68 20.42
N ASN A 292 -1.45 20.44 21.49
CA ASN A 292 -0.32 21.27 21.89
C ASN A 292 0.94 20.41 22.00
N VAL A 293 2.07 21.00 21.62
CA VAL A 293 3.40 20.41 21.76
C VAL A 293 4.33 21.34 22.52
N LYS A 294 5.33 20.78 23.19
CA LYS A 294 6.52 21.51 23.61
C LYS A 294 7.62 21.19 22.63
N THR A 295 8.19 22.21 22.00
CA THR A 295 9.36 22.03 21.13
C THR A 295 10.62 21.89 21.97
N LYS A 296 11.70 21.38 21.36
CA LYS A 296 12.96 21.10 22.05
C LYS A 296 13.51 22.34 22.77
N GLY A 297 13.65 22.23 24.10
CA GLY A 297 14.16 23.30 24.95
C GLY A 297 13.15 24.41 25.27
N ALA A 298 11.90 24.31 24.80
CA ALA A 298 10.84 25.26 25.12
C ALA A 298 10.16 24.90 26.45
N THR A 299 9.87 25.92 27.26
CA THR A 299 9.09 25.74 28.49
C THR A 299 7.58 25.85 28.25
N ASN A 300 7.18 26.59 27.21
CA ASN A 300 5.79 26.89 26.91
C ASN A 300 5.20 25.87 25.92
N TRP A 301 3.91 25.61 26.11
CA TRP A 301 3.11 24.86 25.14
C TRP A 301 2.75 25.74 23.96
N VAL A 302 2.81 25.17 22.76
CA VAL A 302 2.45 25.82 21.51
C VAL A 302 1.46 24.94 20.76
N ASP A 303 0.47 25.57 20.13
CA ASP A 303 -0.50 24.89 19.27
C ASP A 303 0.23 24.22 18.10
N ILE A 304 -0.23 23.04 17.69
CA ILE A 304 0.36 22.31 16.56
C ILE A 304 0.29 23.07 15.23
N CYS A 305 -0.65 24.02 15.07
CA CYS A 305 -0.69 24.95 13.94
C CYS A 305 0.49 25.93 13.91
N ASP A 306 1.07 26.22 15.07
CA ASP A 306 2.10 27.25 15.25
C ASP A 306 3.52 26.63 15.36
N VAL A 307 3.68 25.31 15.18
CA VAL A 307 4.98 24.63 15.11
C VAL A 307 5.39 24.28 13.68
N GLY A 308 6.67 23.90 13.50
CA GLY A 308 7.20 23.47 12.21
C GLY A 308 6.40 22.32 11.60
N PHE A 309 6.20 22.39 10.28
CA PHE A 309 5.30 21.53 9.51
C PHE A 309 5.56 20.01 9.67
N GLY A 310 6.78 19.59 10.00
CA GLY A 310 7.15 18.18 10.12
C GLY A 310 6.36 17.40 11.18
N VAL A 311 5.95 18.03 12.29
CA VAL A 311 5.18 17.35 13.36
C VAL A 311 3.80 16.91 12.86
N SER A 312 3.09 17.78 12.15
CA SER A 312 1.75 17.47 11.63
C SER A 312 1.80 16.45 10.49
N GLN A 313 2.90 16.39 9.73
CA GLN A 313 3.08 15.38 8.66
C GLN A 313 3.33 13.98 9.22
N ILE A 314 4.13 13.84 10.29
CA ILE A 314 4.49 12.51 10.82
C ILE A 314 3.39 11.91 11.72
N LEU A 315 2.61 12.76 12.39
CA LEU A 315 1.66 12.35 13.43
C LEU A 315 0.59 11.37 12.92
N PRO A 316 -0.01 11.54 11.71
CA PRO A 316 -0.87 10.53 11.11
C PRO A 316 -0.21 9.17 10.93
N ILE A 317 1.07 9.13 10.54
CA ILE A 317 1.80 7.89 10.31
C ILE A 317 2.03 7.15 11.64
N ILE A 318 2.50 7.86 12.68
CA ILE A 318 2.71 7.27 14.01
C ILE A 318 1.38 6.75 14.57
N ALA A 319 0.33 7.59 14.55
CA ALA A 319 -0.96 7.19 15.07
C ALA A 319 -1.55 6.00 14.32
N LEU A 320 -1.40 5.96 12.99
CA LEU A 320 -1.88 4.86 12.15
C LEU A 320 -1.18 3.54 12.47
N CYS A 321 0.15 3.55 12.65
CA CYS A 321 0.93 2.36 12.98
C CYS A 321 0.43 1.64 14.23
N TYR A 322 -0.09 2.38 15.21
CA TYR A 322 -0.62 1.79 16.45
C TYR A 322 -2.13 1.66 16.46
N TYR A 323 -2.91 2.55 15.85
CA TYR A 323 -4.37 2.47 15.93
C TYR A 323 -4.98 1.47 14.94
N ALA A 324 -4.32 1.23 13.79
CA ALA A 324 -4.77 0.25 12.81
C ALA A 324 -5.00 -1.12 13.47
N PRO A 325 -6.09 -1.85 13.17
CA PRO A 325 -6.31 -3.18 13.70
C PRO A 325 -5.10 -4.09 13.51
N GLN A 326 -4.87 -5.01 14.46
CA GLN A 326 -3.80 -5.99 14.33
C GLN A 326 -3.95 -6.81 13.05
N GLY A 327 -2.85 -7.07 12.35
CA GLY A 327 -2.86 -7.78 11.06
C GLY A 327 -3.30 -6.93 9.86
N SER A 328 -3.41 -5.61 9.99
CA SER A 328 -3.69 -4.72 8.88
C SER A 328 -2.53 -4.62 7.89
N ILE A 329 -2.87 -4.27 6.64
CA ILE A 329 -1.91 -3.92 5.60
C ILE A 329 -1.94 -2.40 5.46
N ILE A 330 -0.81 -1.73 5.64
CA ILE A 330 -0.71 -0.27 5.59
C ILE A 330 0.08 0.13 4.36
N ILE A 331 -0.57 0.89 3.48
CA ILE A 331 0.01 1.41 2.24
C ILE A 331 0.34 2.87 2.45
N ILE A 332 1.60 3.26 2.26
CA ILE A 332 2.09 4.60 2.56
C ILE A 332 2.85 5.15 1.36
N GLU A 333 2.40 6.29 0.84
CA GLU A 333 3.16 7.06 -0.14
C GLU A 333 4.03 8.11 0.53
N GLN A 334 5.31 8.11 0.17
CA GLN A 334 6.33 9.12 0.46
C GLN A 334 6.25 9.66 1.90
N PRO A 335 6.36 8.77 2.92
CA PRO A 335 6.27 9.18 4.33
C PRO A 335 7.33 10.19 4.75
N GLU A 336 8.44 10.29 4.01
CA GLU A 336 9.58 11.17 4.28
C GLU A 336 9.39 12.63 3.89
N ILE A 337 8.35 12.95 3.10
CA ILE A 337 8.18 14.29 2.54
C ILE A 337 8.07 15.34 3.65
N HIS A 338 8.81 16.44 3.50
CA HIS A 338 8.94 17.53 4.48
C HIS A 338 9.55 17.14 5.83
N LEU A 339 10.11 15.93 5.97
CA LEU A 339 10.77 15.49 7.19
C LEU A 339 12.28 15.69 7.11
N HIS A 340 12.87 16.07 8.25
CA HIS A 340 14.32 16.15 8.39
C HIS A 340 14.95 14.73 8.30
N PRO A 341 16.15 14.57 7.69
CA PRO A 341 16.88 13.30 7.60
C PRO A 341 16.82 12.37 8.82
N LYS A 342 17.11 12.93 10.01
CA LYS A 342 17.03 12.19 11.28
C LYS A 342 15.68 11.51 11.50
N VAL A 343 14.58 12.19 11.18
CA VAL A 343 13.20 11.69 11.35
C VAL A 343 12.92 10.63 10.30
N GLN A 344 13.43 10.81 9.07
CA GLN A 344 13.31 9.82 8.01
C GLN A 344 14.01 8.50 8.39
N SER A 345 15.17 8.55 9.04
CA SER A 345 15.75 7.35 9.64
C SER A 345 14.86 6.79 10.75
N GLY A 346 14.32 7.63 11.64
CA GLY A 346 13.42 7.18 12.70
C GLY A 346 12.16 6.45 12.21
N LEU A 347 11.67 6.76 11.00
CA LEU A 347 10.58 6.00 10.37
C LEU A 347 10.89 4.51 10.28
N GLY A 348 12.13 4.13 9.99
CA GLY A 348 12.52 2.72 9.93
C GLY A 348 12.27 1.98 11.24
N ASP A 349 12.60 2.60 12.38
CA ASP A 349 12.33 2.02 13.70
C ASP A 349 10.83 1.91 13.98
N LEU A 350 10.06 2.94 13.64
CA LEU A 350 8.60 2.97 13.83
C LEU A 350 7.92 1.85 13.04
N LEU A 351 8.30 1.68 11.77
CA LEU A 351 7.74 0.66 10.89
C LEU A 351 8.07 -0.75 11.41
N ILE A 352 9.31 -0.99 11.82
CA ILE A 352 9.72 -2.28 12.42
C ILE A 352 8.93 -2.54 13.71
N ASP A 353 8.82 -1.54 14.58
CA ASP A 353 8.11 -1.68 15.86
C ASP A 353 6.64 -2.08 15.64
N ALA A 354 5.96 -1.43 14.71
CA ALA A 354 4.57 -1.72 14.36
C ALA A 354 4.41 -3.07 13.64
N ALA A 355 5.33 -3.40 12.74
CA ALA A 355 5.33 -4.69 12.04
C ALA A 355 5.45 -5.85 13.03
N VAL A 356 6.35 -5.76 14.00
CA VAL A 356 6.59 -6.80 15.01
C VAL A 356 5.46 -6.86 16.05
N SER A 357 5.09 -5.73 16.64
CA SER A 357 4.14 -5.70 17.77
C SER A 357 2.69 -5.98 17.36
N ARG A 358 2.32 -5.61 16.13
CA ARG A 358 0.93 -5.66 15.66
C ARG A 358 0.74 -6.50 14.40
N ASN A 359 1.78 -7.21 13.97
CA ASN A 359 1.76 -8.02 12.75
C ASN A 359 1.28 -7.21 11.53
N ILE A 360 1.71 -5.95 11.44
CA ILE A 360 1.34 -5.06 10.34
C ILE A 360 2.23 -5.37 9.14
N GLN A 361 1.60 -5.44 7.96
CA GLN A 361 2.31 -5.49 6.69
C GLN A 361 2.36 -4.08 6.09
N PHE A 362 3.53 -3.65 5.60
CA PHE A 362 3.73 -2.34 5.00
C PHE A 362 4.04 -2.47 3.50
N ILE A 363 3.42 -1.60 2.70
CA ILE A 363 3.73 -1.36 1.28
C ILE A 363 4.03 0.13 1.14
N ILE A 364 5.29 0.48 0.91
CA ILE A 364 5.76 1.86 1.02
C ILE A 364 6.44 2.27 -0.27
N GLU A 365 5.97 3.37 -0.84
CA GLU A 365 6.74 4.12 -1.84
C GLU A 365 7.61 5.15 -1.11
N SER A 366 8.92 5.15 -1.35
CA SER A 366 9.84 6.12 -0.73
C SER A 366 11.00 6.49 -1.66
N HIS A 367 11.55 7.68 -1.43
CA HIS A 367 12.79 8.19 -2.02
C HIS A 367 13.86 8.42 -0.95
N SER A 368 13.63 8.00 0.29
CA SER A 368 14.52 8.31 1.41
C SER A 368 15.70 7.34 1.50
N GLU A 369 16.91 7.82 1.21
CA GLU A 369 18.15 7.12 1.54
C GLU A 369 18.28 6.87 3.04
N HIS A 370 17.85 7.83 3.87
CA HIS A 370 17.91 7.73 5.32
C HIS A 370 17.01 6.64 5.89
N LEU A 371 15.87 6.35 5.24
CA LEU A 371 15.02 5.22 5.57
C LEU A 371 15.68 3.91 5.15
N LEU A 372 16.19 3.84 3.91
CA LEU A 372 16.87 2.64 3.39
C LEU A 372 18.03 2.23 4.29
N THR A 373 18.96 3.16 4.52
CA THR A 373 20.15 2.94 5.36
C THR A 373 19.79 2.60 6.80
N ARG A 374 18.69 3.12 7.35
CA ARG A 374 18.22 2.69 8.67
C ARG A 374 17.78 1.24 8.66
N ILE A 375 16.99 0.82 7.67
CA ILE A 375 16.51 -0.56 7.56
C ILE A 375 17.68 -1.53 7.38
N GLN A 376 18.63 -1.21 6.49
CA GLN A 376 19.88 -1.98 6.33
C GLN A 376 20.61 -2.14 7.66
N ARG A 377 20.79 -1.04 8.41
CA ARG A 377 21.43 -1.09 9.73
C ARG A 377 20.64 -1.95 10.73
N ARG A 378 19.32 -2.00 10.64
CA ARG A 378 18.47 -2.81 11.53
C ARG A 378 18.53 -4.29 11.22
N ILE A 379 18.71 -4.65 9.95
CA ILE A 379 19.03 -6.02 9.53
C ILE A 379 20.39 -6.42 10.12
N ALA A 380 21.43 -5.61 9.90
CA ALA A 380 22.78 -5.84 10.44
C ALA A 380 22.85 -5.94 11.98
N GLU A 381 21.96 -5.23 12.69
CA GLU A 381 21.84 -5.27 14.16
C GLU A 381 20.91 -6.40 14.66
N GLU A 382 20.43 -7.28 13.78
CA GLU A 382 19.48 -8.37 14.06
C GLU A 382 18.18 -7.87 14.75
N LYS A 383 17.73 -6.67 14.40
CA LYS A 383 16.45 -6.09 14.89
C LYS A 383 15.26 -6.48 14.04
N ILE A 384 15.51 -6.88 12.80
CA ILE A 384 14.54 -7.44 11.87
C ILE A 384 15.26 -8.47 10.99
N ASP A 385 14.57 -9.55 10.65
CA ASP A 385 15.07 -10.57 9.74
C ASP A 385 15.07 -10.01 8.30
N ASP A 386 16.09 -10.32 7.51
CA ASP A 386 16.20 -9.92 6.10
C ASP A 386 14.98 -10.41 5.30
N LYS A 387 14.43 -11.59 5.63
CA LYS A 387 13.26 -12.17 4.96
C LYS A 387 11.96 -11.45 5.27
N ASP A 388 11.93 -10.65 6.33
CA ASP A 388 10.78 -9.82 6.68
C ASP A 388 10.77 -8.49 5.91
N VAL A 389 11.82 -8.19 5.13
CA VAL A 389 12.00 -6.94 4.38
C VAL A 389 12.23 -7.22 2.90
N LYS A 390 11.44 -6.58 2.04
CA LYS A 390 11.63 -6.61 0.59
C LYS A 390 11.97 -5.20 0.11
N ILE A 391 13.08 -5.05 -0.59
CA ILE A 391 13.52 -3.77 -1.15
C ILE A 391 13.54 -3.89 -2.67
N ASN A 392 12.75 -3.06 -3.34
CA ASN A 392 12.64 -3.06 -4.79
C ASN A 392 13.00 -1.68 -5.35
N PHE A 393 13.64 -1.68 -6.51
CA PHE A 393 13.94 -0.51 -7.30
C PHE A 393 13.11 -0.51 -8.58
N CYS A 394 12.31 0.53 -8.77
CA CYS A 394 11.55 0.76 -9.98
C CYS A 394 12.36 1.66 -10.92
N ASN A 395 12.69 1.13 -12.09
CA ASN A 395 13.42 1.82 -13.15
C ASN A 395 12.52 2.06 -14.37
N LEU A 396 12.92 2.97 -15.25
CA LEU A 396 12.25 3.22 -16.53
C LEU A 396 13.23 2.99 -17.68
N ILE A 397 13.04 1.90 -18.42
CA ILE A 397 13.90 1.49 -19.53
C ILE A 397 13.06 1.56 -20.81
N ASP A 398 13.48 2.38 -21.78
CA ASP A 398 12.79 2.58 -23.06
C ASP A 398 11.30 2.94 -22.93
N GLY A 399 10.93 3.64 -21.85
CA GLY A 399 9.54 4.02 -21.55
C GLY A 399 8.70 2.92 -20.91
N GLU A 400 9.29 1.77 -20.59
CA GLU A 400 8.66 0.70 -19.82
C GLU A 400 9.20 0.65 -18.39
N SER A 401 8.30 0.49 -17.43
CA SER A 401 8.66 0.31 -16.03
C SER A 401 9.18 -1.11 -15.81
N VAL A 402 10.32 -1.21 -15.12
CA VAL A 402 10.98 -2.47 -14.75
C VAL A 402 11.21 -2.47 -13.24
N LEU A 403 10.97 -3.62 -12.60
CA LEU A 403 11.21 -3.84 -11.19
C LEU A 403 12.51 -4.63 -11.04
N GLU A 404 13.45 -4.10 -10.27
CA GLU A 404 14.68 -4.77 -9.88
C GLU A 404 14.61 -5.01 -8.37
N GLU A 405 14.67 -6.27 -7.95
CA GLU A 405 14.76 -6.61 -6.54
C GLU A 405 16.19 -6.36 -6.04
N LEU A 406 16.34 -5.71 -4.89
CA LEU A 406 17.64 -5.54 -4.25
C LEU A 406 17.91 -6.72 -3.32
N GLU A 407 18.99 -7.44 -3.61
CA GLU A 407 19.50 -8.52 -2.78
C GLU A 407 20.22 -7.93 -1.57
N VAL A 408 19.61 -8.07 -0.40
CA VAL A 408 20.18 -7.67 0.89
C VAL A 408 20.74 -8.90 1.57
N ASP A 409 22.00 -8.85 2.00
CA ASP A 409 22.61 -9.94 2.77
C ASP A 409 22.31 -9.85 4.28
N ASP A 410 22.77 -10.85 5.04
CA ASP A 410 22.61 -10.91 6.50
C ASP A 410 23.27 -9.71 7.24
N PHE A 411 24.16 -8.97 6.57
CA PHE A 411 24.83 -7.78 7.10
C PHE A 411 24.16 -6.47 6.67
N GLY A 412 23.04 -6.55 5.94
CA GLY A 412 22.31 -5.39 5.45
C GLY A 412 22.97 -4.72 4.24
N GLU A 413 23.99 -5.31 3.62
CA GLU A 413 24.58 -4.78 2.39
C GLU A 413 23.73 -5.15 1.18
N ILE A 414 23.54 -4.21 0.26
CA ILE A 414 22.91 -4.48 -1.04
C ILE A 414 23.99 -4.95 -2.00
N ILE A 415 23.84 -6.16 -2.53
CA ILE A 415 24.84 -6.81 -3.40
C ILE A 415 24.76 -6.24 -4.82
N ASN A 416 23.55 -5.98 -5.30
CA ASN A 416 23.24 -5.61 -6.68
C ASN A 416 22.75 -4.15 -6.78
N TRP A 417 23.54 -3.20 -6.27
CA TRP A 417 23.20 -1.76 -6.34
C TRP A 417 22.87 -1.32 -7.78
N PRO A 418 21.68 -0.78 -8.04
CA PRO A 418 21.33 -0.23 -9.34
C PRO A 418 22.15 1.01 -9.66
N GLU A 419 22.49 1.20 -10.93
CA GLU A 419 23.09 2.44 -11.38
C GLU A 419 22.13 3.62 -11.13
N ASN A 420 22.65 4.74 -10.65
CA ASN A 420 21.88 5.96 -10.36
C ASN A 420 20.69 5.75 -9.40
N PHE A 421 20.83 4.85 -8.41
CA PHE A 421 19.77 4.52 -7.44
C PHE A 421 19.18 5.76 -6.75
N PHE A 422 20.04 6.66 -6.26
CA PHE A 422 19.65 7.96 -5.71
C PHE A 422 19.89 9.13 -6.69
N GLY A 423 20.11 8.81 -7.97
CA GLY A 423 20.52 9.77 -8.99
C GLY A 423 21.99 10.18 -8.88
N ASP A 424 22.25 11.42 -9.32
CA ASP A 424 23.60 11.97 -9.50
C ASP A 424 24.19 12.60 -8.22
N GLU A 425 23.65 12.42 -7.01
CA GLU A 425 24.16 13.14 -5.82
C GLU A 425 25.69 12.98 -5.61
N MET A 426 26.23 11.78 -5.85
CA MET A 426 27.66 11.54 -5.80
C MET A 426 28.42 12.17 -6.97
N GLU A 427 27.82 12.22 -8.16
CA GLU A 427 28.38 12.91 -9.33
C GLU A 427 28.37 14.44 -9.09
N GLU A 428 27.29 15.00 -8.53
CA GLU A 428 27.20 16.41 -8.15
C GLU A 428 28.23 16.77 -7.07
N ILE A 429 28.42 15.92 -6.05
CA ILE A 429 29.47 16.11 -5.04
C ILE A 429 30.85 16.11 -5.70
N TYR A 430 31.12 15.17 -6.61
CA TYR A 430 32.39 15.11 -7.35
C TYR A 430 32.60 16.34 -8.24
N GLN A 431 31.59 16.77 -8.98
CA GLN A 431 31.63 17.97 -9.81
C GLN A 431 31.82 19.24 -8.97
N MET A 432 31.15 19.32 -7.81
CA MET A 432 31.32 20.42 -6.86
C MET A 432 32.76 20.48 -6.33
N GLN A 433 33.35 19.35 -5.92
CA GLN A 433 34.74 19.30 -5.46
C GLN A 433 35.72 19.72 -6.56
N ASN A 434 35.49 19.28 -7.80
CA ASN A 434 36.27 19.71 -8.96
C ASN A 434 36.14 21.21 -9.23
N ALA A 435 34.94 21.78 -9.11
CA ALA A 435 34.71 23.22 -9.26
C ALA A 435 35.42 24.03 -8.16
N ILE A 436 35.37 23.56 -6.91
CA ILE A 436 36.08 24.16 -5.76
C ILE A 436 37.58 24.15 -6.02
N LEU A 437 38.14 23.01 -6.45
CA LEU A 437 39.57 22.88 -6.72
C LEU A 437 40.03 23.84 -7.83
N LYS A 438 39.28 23.90 -8.94
CA LYS A 438 39.54 24.83 -10.05
C LYS A 438 39.50 26.30 -9.59
N ARG A 439 38.55 26.65 -8.71
CA ARG A 439 38.44 28.01 -8.17
C ARG A 439 39.62 28.36 -7.25
N LYS A 440 40.05 27.43 -6.39
CA LYS A 440 41.22 27.61 -5.52
C LYS A 440 42.51 27.81 -6.33
N LEU A 441 42.72 27.02 -7.39
CA LEU A 441 43.88 27.16 -8.28
C LEU A 441 43.91 28.52 -9.00
N LYS A 442 42.76 29.01 -9.47
CA LYS A 442 42.65 30.35 -10.09
C LYS A 442 42.96 31.48 -9.10
N LEU A 443 42.51 31.36 -7.85
CA LEU A 443 42.79 32.36 -6.81
C LEU A 443 44.27 32.38 -6.44
N ALA A 444 44.90 31.21 -6.26
CA ALA A 444 46.33 31.11 -5.99
C ALA A 444 47.18 31.69 -7.12
N GLN A 445 46.79 31.47 -8.39
CA GLN A 445 47.46 32.07 -9.55
C GLN A 445 47.33 33.60 -9.56
N ALA A 446 46.15 34.14 -9.25
CA ALA A 446 45.92 35.58 -9.16
C ALA A 446 46.70 36.26 -8.02
N GLU A 447 46.91 35.58 -6.89
CA GLU A 447 47.76 36.06 -5.79
C GLU A 447 49.25 36.09 -6.20
N THR A 448 49.75 35.04 -6.86
CA THR A 448 51.13 35.03 -7.38
C THR A 448 51.39 36.03 -8.50
N ASP A 449 50.37 36.38 -9.29
CA ASP A 449 50.49 37.41 -10.34
C ASP A 449 50.36 38.82 -9.76
N GLY A 450 49.60 38.99 -8.66
CA GLY A 450 49.51 40.25 -7.90
C GLY A 450 50.82 40.61 -7.15
N GLU A 451 51.51 39.63 -6.56
CA GLU A 451 52.81 39.84 -5.91
C GLU A 451 53.96 40.12 -6.89
N LYS A 452 53.82 39.77 -8.18
CA LYS A 452 54.82 40.11 -9.22
C LYS A 452 54.67 41.53 -9.77
N LEU A 453 53.59 42.24 -9.44
CA LEU A 453 53.27 43.59 -9.90
C LEU A 453 53.45 44.67 -8.82
N SER A 454 53.84 44.28 -7.60
CA SER A 454 54.32 45.16 -6.51
C SER A 454 55.83 45.09 -6.38
#